data_AF-A0A6B2LPQ4-F1
#
_entry.id   AF-A0A6B2LPQ4-F1
#
_cell.length_a   1.000
_cell.length_b   1.000
_cell.length_c   1.000
_cell.angle_alpha   90.00
_cell.angle_beta   90.00
_cell.angle_gamma   90.00
#
_symmetry.space_group_name_H-M   'P 1'
#
loop_
_entity.id
_entity.type
_entity.pdbx_description
1 polymer ?
#
loop_
_entity_poly.entity_id
_entity_poly.type
_entity_poly.pdbx_seq_one_letter_code
_entity_poly.pdbx_strand_id
1 'polypeptide(L)' 'MKNHLRQKMEEKGKRLTIADLPGDTLTSWLGPGRFEKEFIEERRLGLENFLKSVVNHPWARFEEGLHKFLEKQEFECKD' A
#
# COMPACT_ATOMS: atom_id res chain seq x y z
N MET A 1 -5.31 -1.29 4.91
CA MET A 1 -3.98 -0.76 5.36
C MET A 1 -3.73 0.70 4.95
N LYS A 2 -3.70 1.08 3.67
CA LYS A 2 -3.46 2.50 3.24
C LYS A 2 -4.36 3.51 3.96
N ASN A 3 -5.67 3.26 3.98
CA ASN A 3 -6.62 4.17 4.62
C ASN A 3 -6.41 4.28 6.14
N HIS A 4 -6.06 3.16 6.79
CA HIS A 4 -5.72 3.13 8.21
C HIS A 4 -4.46 3.97 8.51
N LEU A 5 -3.40 3.79 7.71
CA LEU A 5 -2.17 4.58 7.84
C LEU A 5 -2.43 6.06 7.56
N ARG A 6 -3.20 6.39 6.51
CA ARG A 6 -3.57 7.77 6.17
C ARG A 6 -4.33 8.44 7.32
N GLN A 7 -5.35 7.78 7.86
CA GLN A 7 -6.11 8.27 9.02
C GLN A 7 -5.19 8.53 10.22
N LYS A 8 -4.30 7.58 10.56
CA LYS A 8 -3.35 7.73 11.68
C LYS A 8 -2.39 8.90 11.52
N MET A 9 -2.04 9.25 10.27
CA MET A 9 -1.18 10.39 9.97
C MET A 9 -1.92 11.72 10.00
N GLU A 10 -3.15 11.74 9.49
CA GLU A 10 -4.04 12.90 9.53
C GLU A 10 -4.41 13.26 10.97
N GLU A 11 -4.72 12.25 11.82
CA GLU A 11 -4.92 12.41 13.27
C GLU A 11 -3.73 13.09 13.98
N LYS A 12 -2.52 12.92 13.44
CA LYS A 12 -1.29 13.51 13.98
C LYS A 12 -0.91 14.85 13.33
N GLY A 13 -1.71 15.35 12.37
CA GLY A 13 -1.51 16.63 11.69
C GLY A 13 -0.31 16.65 10.72
N LYS A 14 0.06 15.51 10.13
CA LYS A 14 1.33 15.37 9.38
C LYS A 14 1.10 15.14 7.90
N ARG A 15 1.87 15.86 7.08
CA ARG A 15 1.85 15.76 5.61
C ARG A 15 2.25 14.34 5.18
N LEU A 16 1.41 13.70 4.39
CA LEU A 16 1.69 12.39 3.81
C LEU A 16 2.90 12.47 2.87
N THR A 17 3.98 11.75 3.20
CA THR A 17 5.07 11.41 2.27
C THR A 17 5.01 9.94 1.83
N ILE A 18 3.93 9.25 2.18
CA ILE A 18 3.66 7.89 1.73
C ILE A 18 3.24 7.93 0.26
N ALA A 19 3.87 7.08 -0.56
CA ALA A 19 3.54 6.94 -1.97
C ALA A 19 2.11 6.41 -2.16
N ASP A 20 1.55 6.55 -3.36
CA ASP A 20 0.24 5.99 -3.66
C ASP A 20 0.29 4.47 -3.88
N LEU A 21 -0.84 3.80 -3.62
CA LEU A 21 -1.01 2.39 -4.00
C LEU A 21 -1.20 2.31 -5.52
N PRO A 22 -0.56 1.34 -6.20
CA PRO A 22 -0.79 1.10 -7.62
C PRO A 22 -2.14 0.41 -7.87
N GLY A 23 -2.68 0.55 -9.08
CA GLY A 23 -3.78 -0.27 -9.58
C GLY A 23 -5.19 0.31 -9.50
N ASP A 24 -5.39 1.51 -8.94
CA ASP A 24 -6.68 2.25 -9.02
C ASP A 24 -6.73 3.15 -10.25
N THR A 25 -6.40 2.59 -11.41
CA THR A 25 -6.42 3.31 -12.70
C THR A 25 -7.64 2.91 -13.52
N LEU A 26 -8.18 3.84 -14.33
CA LEU A 26 -9.27 3.54 -15.27
C LEU A 26 -8.90 2.39 -16.24
N THR A 27 -7.61 2.23 -16.52
CA THR A 27 -7.05 1.10 -17.28
C THR A 27 -7.16 -0.24 -16.56
N SER A 28 -7.29 -0.28 -15.24
CA SER A 28 -7.57 -1.52 -14.50
C SER A 28 -9.03 -1.96 -14.56
N TRP A 29 -9.93 -1.06 -15.01
CA TRP A 29 -11.34 -1.33 -15.25
C TRP A 29 -11.65 -1.63 -16.73
N LEU A 30 -10.93 -0.99 -17.67
CA LEU A 30 -11.18 -1.10 -19.12
C LEU A 30 -10.01 -1.68 -19.94
N GLY A 31 -8.86 -1.91 -19.32
CA GLY A 31 -7.64 -2.38 -20.00
C GLY A 31 -7.50 -3.89 -20.09
N PRO A 32 -6.34 -4.39 -20.52
CA PRO A 32 -6.16 -5.76 -21.01
C PRO A 32 -6.29 -6.85 -19.92
N GLY A 33 -6.51 -6.48 -18.67
CA GLY A 33 -6.86 -7.38 -17.58
C GLY A 33 -5.87 -7.33 -16.43
N ARG A 34 -6.36 -7.56 -15.21
CA ARG A 34 -5.55 -7.53 -13.97
C ARG A 34 -4.58 -8.71 -13.83
N PHE A 35 -4.54 -9.60 -14.82
CA PHE A 35 -3.70 -10.79 -14.85
C PHE A 35 -2.63 -10.73 -15.95
N GLU A 36 -2.60 -9.65 -16.74
CA GLU A 36 -1.55 -9.43 -17.72
C GLU A 36 -0.21 -9.19 -17.04
N LYS A 37 0.87 -9.64 -17.69
CA LYS A 37 2.21 -9.59 -17.12
C LYS A 37 2.65 -8.16 -16.83
N GLU A 38 2.33 -7.24 -17.74
CA GLU A 38 2.66 -5.82 -17.63
C GLU A 38 1.95 -5.19 -16.42
N PHE A 39 0.66 -5.52 -16.22
CA PHE A 39 -0.09 -5.05 -15.06
C PHE A 39 0.47 -5.62 -13.75
N ILE A 40 0.78 -6.92 -13.72
CA ILE A 40 1.35 -7.58 -12.54
C ILE A 40 2.68 -6.93 -12.18
N GLU A 41 3.55 -6.65 -13.15
CA GLU A 41 4.85 -6.05 -12.90
C GLU A 41 4.75 -4.58 -12.47
N GLU A 42 3.88 -3.79 -13.10
CA GLU A 42 3.58 -2.41 -12.66
C GLU A 42 3.08 -2.39 -11.21
N ARG A 43 2.14 -3.29 -10.89
CA ARG A 43 1.61 -3.43 -9.54
C ARG A 43 2.68 -3.87 -8.55
N ARG A 44 3.56 -4.81 -8.91
CA ARG A 44 4.66 -5.27 -8.07
C ARG A 44 5.59 -4.12 -7.71
N LEU A 45 6.03 -3.36 -8.72
CA LEU A 45 6.93 -2.21 -8.54
C LEU A 45 6.28 -1.09 -7.72
N GLY A 46 5.01 -0.79 -7.99
CA GLY A 46 4.27 0.22 -7.22
C GLY A 46 4.08 -0.19 -5.76
N LEU A 47 3.79 -1.46 -5.48
CA LEU A 47 3.68 -1.97 -4.11
C LEU A 47 5.03 -1.95 -3.39
N GLU A 48 6.12 -2.27 -4.09
CA GLU A 48 7.47 -2.16 -3.55
C GLU A 48 7.80 -0.71 -3.16
N ASN A 49 7.49 0.25 -4.03
CA ASN A 49 7.69 1.68 -3.74
C ASN A 49 6.80 2.17 -2.58
N PHE A 50 5.53 1.73 -2.54
CA PHE A 50 4.62 2.00 -1.46
C PHE A 50 5.19 1.51 -0.13
N LEU A 51 5.56 0.22 -0.04
CA LEU A 51 6.11 -0.38 1.17
C LEU A 51 7.39 0.32 1.62
N LYS A 52 8.31 0.61 0.70
CA LYS A 52 9.53 1.38 0.99
C LYS A 52 9.21 2.75 1.59
N SER A 53 8.20 3.46 1.09
CA SER A 53 7.81 4.75 1.66
C SER A 53 7.24 4.62 3.08
N VAL A 54 6.49 3.56 3.35
CA VAL A 54 5.87 3.30 4.66
C VAL A 54 6.94 2.91 5.70
N VAL A 55 7.85 1.99 5.39
CA VAL A 55 8.88 1.53 6.34
C VAL A 55 9.93 2.60 6.66
N ASN A 56 10.19 3.51 5.72
CA ASN A 56 11.12 4.62 5.93
C ASN A 56 10.44 5.84 6.57
N HIS A 57 9.11 5.82 6.72
CA HIS A 57 8.39 6.94 7.30
C HIS A 57 8.55 6.98 8.84
N PRO A 58 8.96 8.11 9.45
CA PRO A 58 9.29 8.20 10.87
C PRO A 58 8.21 7.72 11.85
N TRP A 59 6.94 7.78 11.46
CA TRP A 59 5.83 7.36 12.32
C TRP A 59 5.15 6.07 11.85
N ALA A 60 5.09 5.83 10.53
CA ALA A 60 4.31 4.72 9.99
C ALA A 60 5.05 3.39 10.21
N ARG A 61 6.38 3.45 10.28
CA ARG A 61 7.26 2.32 10.62
C ARG A 61 7.01 1.70 12.00
N PHE A 62 6.27 2.38 12.87
CA PHE A 62 5.95 1.92 14.22
C PHE A 62 4.49 1.47 14.37
N GLU A 63 3.70 1.52 13.29
CA GLU A 63 2.30 1.07 13.33
C GLU A 63 2.25 -0.46 13.40
N GLU A 64 1.60 -0.99 14.44
CA GLU A 64 1.51 -2.44 14.70
C GLU A 64 0.90 -3.20 13.50
N GLY A 65 -0.04 -2.56 12.78
CA GLY A 65 -0.64 -3.12 11.57
C GLY A 65 0.37 -3.38 10.44
N LEU A 66 1.43 -2.59 10.33
CA LEU A 66 2.51 -2.80 9.36
C LEU A 66 3.31 -4.05 9.70
N HIS A 67 3.69 -4.22 10.97
CA HIS A 67 4.43 -5.39 11.44
C HIS A 67 3.63 -6.67 11.23
N LYS A 68 2.35 -6.68 11.66
CA LYS A 68 1.43 -7.81 11.44
C LYS A 68 1.32 -8.21 9.97
N PHE A 69 1.31 -7.24 9.06
CA PHE A 69 1.22 -7.49 7.63
C PHE A 69 2.50 -8.04 7.01
N LEU A 70 3.67 -7.59 7.47
CA LEU A 70 4.96 -8.03 6.93
C LEU A 70 5.42 -9.37 7.51
N GLU A 71 5.08 -9.66 8.77
CA GLU A 71 5.58 -10.84 9.49
C GLU A 71 4.67 -12.06 9.35
N LYS A 72 3.37 -11.87 9.09
CA LYS A 72 2.43 -12.98 8.92
C LYS A 72 2.26 -13.35 7.45
N GLN A 73 2.54 -14.61 7.12
CA GLN A 73 2.33 -15.17 5.78
C GLN A 73 0.84 -15.25 5.42
N GLU A 74 -0.02 -15.53 6.41
CA GLU A 74 -1.46 -15.50 6.26
C GLU A 74 -2.01 -14.21 6.88
N PHE A 75 -2.55 -13.35 6.02
CA PHE A 75 -3.27 -12.17 6.45
C PHE A 75 -4.75 -12.42 6.19
N GLU A 76 -5.55 -12.55 7.25
CA GLU A 76 -7.00 -12.66 7.13
C GLU A 76 -7.53 -11.39 6.44
N CYS A 77 -7.97 -11.54 5.19
CA CYS A 77 -8.79 -10.53 4.56
C CYS A 77 -10.14 -10.56 5.26
N LYS A 78 -10.37 -9.63 6.19
CA LYS A 78 -11.72 -9.40 6.70
C LYS A 78 -12.51 -8.74 5.56
N ASP A 79 -13.55 -9.45 5.11
CA ASP A 79 -14.54 -8.96 4.14
C ASP A 79 -15.18 -7.62 4.57
#